data_AF-A0A5D2VJF3-F1
#
_entry.id   AF-A0A5D2VJF3-F1
#
_cell.length_a   1.000
_cell.length_b   1.000
_cell.length_c   1.000
_cell.angle_alpha   90.00
_cell.angle_beta   90.00
_cell.angle_gamma   90.00
#
_symmetry.space_group_name_H-M   'P 1'
#
loop_
_entity.id
_entity.type
_entity.pdbx_description
1 polymer ?
#
loop_
_entity_poly.entity_id
_entity_poly.type
_entity_poly.pdbx_seq_one_letter_code
_entity_poly.pdbx_strand_id
1 'polypeptide(L)' 'MAEGAEQKGHMGIKGLTKLLADNVPKAMKEQKLESYFGRKIAM' A
#
# COMPACT_ATOMS: atom_id res chain seq x y z
N MET A 1 24.08 18.19 -6.01
CA MET A 1 22.74 18.58 -6.53
C MET A 1 21.81 17.39 -6.39
N ALA A 2 20.82 17.46 -5.51
CA ALA A 2 19.73 16.49 -5.47
C ALA A 2 18.42 17.29 -5.34
N GLU A 3 17.97 17.83 -6.46
CA GLU A 3 16.66 18.43 -6.60
C GLU A 3 16.03 17.84 -7.86
N GLY A 4 14.81 17.34 -7.74
CA GLY A 4 14.05 16.85 -8.89
C GLY A 4 13.33 15.53 -8.65
N ALA A 5 12.37 15.51 -7.74
CA ALA A 5 11.24 14.60 -7.85
C ALA A 5 9.96 15.42 -7.66
N GLU A 6 9.57 16.11 -8.74
CA GLU A 6 8.23 16.67 -8.92
C GLU A 6 7.23 15.53 -8.69
N GLN A 7 6.50 15.60 -7.58
CA GLN A 7 5.46 14.61 -7.25
C GLN A 7 4.10 15.22 -7.56
N LYS A 8 3.73 15.12 -8.84
CA LYS A 8 2.37 15.38 -9.32
C LYS A 8 1.37 14.64 -8.43
N GLY A 9 0.34 15.37 -7.99
CA GLY A 9 -0.68 14.96 -7.02
C GLY A 9 -0.93 13.46 -6.96
N HIS A 10 -0.36 12.82 -5.95
CA HIS A 10 -0.55 11.40 -5.73
C HIS A 10 -1.89 11.19 -5.03
N MET A 11 -2.82 10.50 -5.69
CA MET A 11 -3.96 9.90 -5.00
C MET A 11 -3.42 8.84 -4.04
N GLY A 12 -3.15 9.22 -2.78
CA GLY A 12 -2.66 8.32 -1.73
C GLY A 12 -1.77 9.00 -0.68
N ILE A 13 -1.52 8.31 0.43
CA ILE A 13 -0.64 8.79 1.51
C ILE A 13 0.81 8.38 1.20
N LYS A 14 1.66 9.37 0.93
CA LYS A 14 3.08 9.16 0.63
C LYS A 14 3.80 8.46 1.80
N GLY A 15 4.47 7.35 1.51
CA GLY A 15 5.29 6.63 2.49
C GLY A 15 4.54 5.72 3.46
N LEU A 16 3.20 5.69 3.44
CA LEU A 16 2.38 4.87 4.34
C LEU A 16 2.75 3.38 4.27
N THR A 17 2.91 2.85 3.06
CA THR A 17 3.29 1.45 2.85
C THR A 17 4.62 1.12 3.52
N LYS A 18 5.62 1.99 3.41
CA LYS A 18 6.92 1.77 4.04
C LYS A 18 6.82 1.85 5.56
N LEU A 19 6.10 2.84 6.09
CA LEU A 19 5.89 3.00 7.53
C LEU A 19 5.25 1.76 8.16
N LEU A 20 4.20 1.23 7.52
CA LEU A 20 3.48 0.04 7.99
C LEU A 20 4.35 -1.22 7.89
N ALA A 21 5.13 -1.37 6.82
CA ALA A 21 6.05 -2.50 6.65
C ALA A 21 7.15 -2.51 7.72
N ASP A 22 7.73 -1.35 8.04
CA ASP A 22 8.85 -1.24 8.99
C ASP A 22 8.40 -1.41 10.45
N ASN A 23 7.20 -0.94 10.83
CA ASN A 23 6.78 -0.87 12.23
C ASN A 23 5.68 -1.86 12.64
N VAL A 24 4.79 -2.23 11.70
CA VAL A 24 3.63 -3.08 11.98
C VAL A 24 3.42 -4.12 10.86
N PRO A 25 4.42 -4.98 10.55
CA PRO A 25 4.33 -5.94 9.45
C PRO A 25 3.16 -6.92 9.60
N LYS A 26 2.70 -7.17 10.85
CA LYS A 26 1.52 -8.02 11.13
C LYS A 26 0.20 -7.45 10.61
N ALA A 27 0.13 -6.14 10.38
CA ALA A 27 -1.04 -5.48 9.80
C ALA A 27 -1.13 -5.70 8.27
N MET A 28 -0.03 -6.09 7.63
CA MET A 28 0.02 -6.46 6.22
C MET A 28 -0.13 -7.97 6.05
N LYS A 29 -1.04 -8.41 5.18
CA LYS A 29 -1.24 -9.82 4.88
C LYS A 29 -1.07 -10.05 3.39
N GLU A 30 -0.11 -10.91 3.05
CA GLU A 30 -0.02 -11.50 1.72
C GLU A 30 -0.91 -12.73 1.70
N GLN A 31 -1.97 -12.70 0.87
CA GLN A 31 -2.89 -13.82 0.68
C GLN A 31 -3.01 -14.12 -0.81
N LYS A 32 -3.12 -15.41 -1.14
CA LYS A 32 -3.43 -15.83 -2.51
C LYS A 32 -4.79 -15.27 -2.92
N LEU A 33 -4.93 -14.91 -4.20
CA LEU A 33 -6.19 -14.37 -4.75
C LEU A 33 -7.37 -15.30 -4.49
N GLU A 34 -7.14 -16.61 -4.59
CA GLU A 34 -8.12 -17.67 -4.33
C GLU A 34 -8.76 -17.55 -2.94
N SER A 35 -8.03 -17.02 -1.94
CA SER A 35 -8.53 -16.80 -0.58
C SER A 35 -9.63 -15.74 -0.48
N TYR A 36 -9.83 -14.94 -1.54
CA TYR A 36 -10.86 -13.92 -1.65
C TYR A 36 -12.05 -14.36 -2.51
N PHE A 37 -11.98 -15.52 -3.17
CA PHE A 37 -13.10 -16.04 -3.96
C PHE A 37 -14.34 -16.23 -3.06
N GLY A 38 -15.49 -15.75 -3.53
CA GLY A 38 -16.75 -15.76 -2.77
C GLY A 38 -16.95 -14.56 -1.82
N ARG A 39 -15.97 -13.67 -1.65
CA ARG A 39 -16.18 -12.40 -0.93
C ARG A 39 -16.70 -11.33 -1.87
N LYS A 40 -17.75 -10.62 -1.45
CA LYS A 40 -18.18 -9.40 -2.12
C LYS A 40 -17.20 -8.28 -1.74
N ILE A 41 -16.44 -7.80 -2.73
CA ILE A 41 -15.54 -6.66 -2.58
C ILE A 41 -16.22 -5.45 -3.20
N ALA A 42 -16.34 -4.37 -2.43
CA ALA A 42 -16.74 -3.07 -2.97
C ALA A 42 -15.51 -2.45 -3.65
N MET A 43 -15.68 -2.04 -4.90
CA MET A 43 -14.69 -1.28 -5.65
C MET A 43 -15.04 0.20 -5.61
#